data_AF-K0EL84-F1
#
_entry.id   AF-K0EL84-F1
#
_cell.length_a   1.000
_cell.length_b   1.000
_cell.length_c   1.000
_cell.angle_alpha   90.00
_cell.angle_beta   90.00
_cell.angle_gamma   90.00
#
_symmetry.space_group_name_H-M   'P 1'
#
loop_
_entity.id
_entity.type
_entity.pdbx_description
1 polymer ?
#
loop_
_entity_poly.entity_id
_entity_poly.type
_entity_poly.pdbx_seq_one_letter_code
_entity_poly.pdbx_strand_id
1 'polypeptide(L)'
;MRYLATSVPDPADLDFAERIAKHRDRRPGSWTVVESADPATVLRGPAFDGATLVDDIGTWLTARIDARDAWESPRGTVTPDTDALVAAVAAYPRRLIIVTPEVGMGVVPATRSGRLFRDEIGTLNQRLAHTCDEAFLVVAGLPLRLK
;
A
#
# COMPACT_ATOMS: atom_id res chain seq x y z
N MET A 1 7.38 -15.49 -7.29
CA MET A 1 6.67 -14.38 -6.61
C MET A 1 7.11 -13.09 -7.28
N ARG A 2 6.17 -12.19 -7.59
CA ARG A 2 6.47 -10.80 -7.94
C ARG A 2 6.30 -9.93 -6.71
N TYR A 3 7.31 -9.16 -6.36
CA TYR A 3 7.27 -8.16 -5.29
C TYR A 3 7.12 -6.78 -5.94
N LEU A 4 6.01 -6.10 -5.66
CA LEU A 4 5.71 -4.77 -6.14
C LEU A 4 5.91 -3.76 -5.00
N ALA A 5 7.07 -3.09 -5.02
CA ALA A 5 7.41 -2.03 -4.09
C ALA A 5 6.75 -0.71 -4.53
N THR A 6 5.94 -0.11 -3.66
CA THR A 6 5.15 1.08 -4.01
C THR A 6 5.69 2.39 -3.44
N SER A 7 6.68 2.33 -2.54
CA SER A 7 7.35 3.49 -1.99
C SER A 7 8.04 4.34 -3.06
N VAL A 8 7.98 5.66 -2.92
CA VAL A 8 8.82 6.60 -3.67
C VAL A 8 9.96 7.04 -2.75
N PRO A 9 11.23 6.70 -3.04
CA PRO A 9 12.36 7.14 -2.23
C PRO A 9 12.54 8.67 -2.33
N ASP A 10 12.64 9.35 -1.19
CA ASP A 10 13.16 10.72 -1.10
C ASP A 10 14.66 10.65 -0.75
N PRO A 11 15.57 11.16 -1.61
CA PRO A 11 16.99 11.22 -1.30
C PRO A 11 17.33 12.02 -0.04
N ALA A 12 16.45 12.92 0.41
CA ALA A 12 16.63 13.69 1.64
C ALA A 12 16.26 12.90 2.91
N ASP A 13 15.47 11.82 2.79
CA ASP A 13 15.06 10.98 3.92
C ASP A 13 16.01 9.78 4.08
N LEU A 14 17.09 10.01 4.82
CA LEU A 14 18.10 8.98 5.10
C LEU A 14 17.55 7.82 5.95
N ASP A 15 16.60 8.06 6.87
CA ASP A 15 15.97 6.99 7.66
C ASP A 15 15.17 6.06 6.75
N PHE A 16 14.38 6.64 5.84
CA PHE A 16 13.61 5.87 4.88
C PHE A 16 14.51 5.11 3.90
N ALA A 17 15.60 5.73 3.42
CA ALA A 17 16.59 5.07 2.58
C ALA A 17 17.21 3.84 3.27
N GLU A 18 17.57 3.95 4.55
CA GLU A 18 18.08 2.81 5.33
C GLU A 18 17.04 1.69 5.49
N ARG A 19 15.76 2.05 5.69
CA ARG A 19 14.67 1.07 5.78
C ARG A 19 14.48 0.31 4.47
N ILE A 20 14.53 1.01 3.34
CA ILE A 20 14.46 0.41 2.01
C ILE A 20 15.63 -0.55 1.79
N ALA A 21 16.85 -0.16 2.17
CA ALA A 21 18.04 -1.03 2.06
C ALA A 21 17.88 -2.32 2.87
N LYS A 22 17.52 -2.21 4.16
CA LYS A 22 17.25 -3.37 5.03
C LYS A 22 16.14 -4.27 4.49
N HIS A 23 15.13 -3.67 3.86
CA HIS A 23 14.06 -4.43 3.23
C HIS A 23 14.57 -5.18 1.99
N ARG A 24 15.36 -4.53 1.11
CA ARG A 24 15.97 -5.15 -0.08
C ARG A 24 16.83 -6.37 0.29
N ASP A 25 17.62 -6.29 1.36
CA ASP A 25 18.48 -7.39 1.82
C ASP A 25 17.70 -8.62 2.31
N ARG A 26 16.45 -8.45 2.77
CA ARG A 26 15.59 -9.55 3.25
C ARG A 26 14.87 -10.29 2.13
N ARG A 27 14.87 -9.76 0.90
CA ARG A 27 14.12 -10.35 -0.22
C ARG A 27 14.81 -11.64 -0.69
N PRO A 28 14.06 -12.74 -0.89
CA PRO A 28 14.61 -13.91 -1.57
C PRO A 28 15.06 -13.54 -2.99
N GLY A 29 16.27 -13.95 -3.39
CA GLY A 29 16.82 -13.66 -4.72
C GLY A 29 16.01 -14.25 -5.89
N SER A 30 15.09 -15.18 -5.62
CA SER A 30 14.17 -15.75 -6.62
C SER A 30 12.95 -14.88 -6.92
N TRP A 31 12.77 -13.75 -6.22
CA TRP A 31 11.64 -12.86 -6.44
C TRP A 31 11.89 -11.90 -7.60
N THR A 32 10.87 -11.71 -8.44
CA THR A 32 10.86 -10.64 -9.44
C THR A 32 10.45 -9.34 -8.76
N VAL A 33 11.39 -8.41 -8.63
CA VAL A 33 11.13 -7.10 -8.00
C VAL A 33 10.69 -6.09 -9.06
N VAL A 34 9.60 -5.38 -8.77
CA VAL A 34 9.13 -4.22 -9.54
C VAL A 34 8.97 -3.07 -8.56
N GLU A 35 9.67 -1.96 -8.81
CA GLU A 35 9.51 -0.73 -8.02
C GLU A 35 8.67 0.25 -8.86
N SER A 36 7.48 0.61 -8.37
CA SER A 36 6.55 1.48 -9.11
C SER A 36 5.62 2.23 -8.17
N ALA A 37 5.57 3.56 -8.33
CA ALA A 37 4.61 4.43 -7.66
C ALA A 37 3.16 4.29 -8.18
N ASP A 38 2.97 3.55 -9.28
CA ASP A 38 1.67 3.25 -9.89
C ASP A 38 1.43 1.73 -9.92
N PRO A 39 1.04 1.14 -8.77
CA PRO A 39 0.72 -0.28 -8.70
C PRO A 39 -0.49 -0.65 -9.56
N ALA A 40 -1.44 0.27 -9.75
CA ALA A 40 -2.64 -0.01 -10.53
C ALA A 40 -2.30 -0.32 -12.00
N THR A 41 -1.38 0.43 -12.60
CA THR A 41 -0.88 0.15 -13.96
C THR A 41 -0.11 -1.17 -14.02
N VAL A 42 0.72 -1.48 -13.02
CA VAL A 42 1.45 -2.76 -12.97
C VAL A 42 0.50 -3.96 -12.86
N LEU A 43 -0.56 -3.84 -12.06
CA LEU A 43 -1.56 -4.90 -11.88
C LEU A 43 -2.44 -5.10 -13.11
N ARG A 44 -2.74 -4.03 -13.86
CA ARG A 44 -3.46 -4.11 -15.16
C ARG A 44 -2.60 -4.60 -16.33
N GLY A 45 -1.28 -4.61 -16.16
CA GLY A 45 -0.36 -5.11 -17.18
C GLY A 45 -0.50 -6.62 -17.42
N PRO A 46 0.42 -7.21 -18.22
CA PRO A 46 0.43 -8.64 -18.46
C PRO A 46 0.43 -9.44 -17.14
N ALA A 47 -0.38 -10.49 -17.10
CA ALA A 47 -0.46 -11.34 -15.92
C ALA A 47 0.93 -11.93 -15.60
N PHE A 48 1.33 -11.82 -14.33
CA PHE A 48 2.54 -12.46 -13.84
C PHE A 48 2.28 -13.94 -13.59
N ASP A 49 3.18 -14.81 -14.05
CA ASP A 49 3.07 -16.24 -13.78
C ASP A 49 3.49 -16.55 -12.33
N GLY A 50 2.51 -16.52 -11.43
CA GLY A 50 2.67 -16.74 -10.00
C GLY A 50 1.94 -15.70 -9.15
N ALA A 51 2.25 -15.68 -7.84
CA ALA A 51 1.69 -14.73 -6.91
C ALA A 51 2.36 -13.35 -7.01
N THR A 52 1.59 -12.28 -6.77
CA THR A 52 2.07 -10.91 -6.62
C THR A 52 1.84 -10.43 -5.19
N LEU A 53 2.86 -9.80 -4.61
CA LEU A 53 2.83 -9.12 -3.32
C LEU A 53 2.97 -7.61 -3.58
N VAL A 54 2.04 -6.80 -3.09
CA VAL A 54 2.09 -5.34 -3.13
C VAL A 54 2.46 -4.85 -1.74
N ASP A 55 3.55 -4.10 -1.61
CA ASP A 55 4.13 -3.70 -0.32
C ASP A 55 4.80 -2.32 -0.42
N ASP A 56 4.29 -1.25 0.22
CA ASP A 56 3.07 -1.17 1.04
C ASP A 56 2.09 -0.08 0.60
N ILE A 57 0.79 -0.27 0.91
CA ILE A 57 -0.27 0.68 0.56
C ILE A 57 -0.14 2.02 1.29
N GLY A 58 0.49 2.05 2.47
CA GLY A 58 0.70 3.29 3.23
C GLY A 58 1.67 4.23 2.52
N THR A 59 2.85 3.75 2.14
CA THR A 59 3.82 4.58 1.38
C THR A 59 3.30 4.96 0.00
N TRP A 60 2.54 4.07 -0.64
CA TRP A 60 1.83 4.40 -1.88
C TRP A 60 0.86 5.57 -1.67
N LEU A 61 0.02 5.51 -0.64
CA LEU A 61 -1.00 6.53 -0.37
C LEU A 61 -0.35 7.87 -0.04
N THR A 62 0.72 7.89 0.76
CA THR A 62 1.55 9.09 1.00
C THR A 62 1.97 9.72 -0.32
N ALA A 63 2.56 8.93 -1.23
CA ALA A 63 3.01 9.42 -2.53
C ALA A 63 1.85 9.93 -3.42
N ARG A 64 0.63 9.41 -3.27
CA ARG A 64 -0.56 9.93 -3.97
C ARG A 64 -1.04 11.25 -3.38
N ILE A 65 -0.99 11.40 -2.05
CA ILE A 65 -1.34 12.66 -1.38
C ILE A 65 -0.32 13.75 -1.75
N ASP A 66 0.98 13.43 -1.73
CA ASP A 66 2.05 14.33 -2.18
C ASP A 66 1.86 14.77 -3.63
N ALA A 67 1.64 13.82 -4.54
CA ALA A 67 1.49 14.11 -5.97
C ALA A 67 0.28 15.01 -6.29
N ARG A 68 -0.71 15.08 -5.38
CA ARG A 68 -1.88 15.94 -5.48
C ARG A 68 -1.82 17.20 -4.63
N ASP A 69 -0.73 17.43 -3.89
CA ASP A 69 -0.63 18.49 -2.88
C ASP A 69 -1.84 18.48 -1.91
N ALA A 70 -2.22 17.27 -1.48
CA ALA A 70 -3.52 17.02 -0.87
C ALA A 70 -3.50 16.94 0.66
N TRP A 71 -2.35 17.18 1.32
CA TRP A 71 -2.23 17.09 2.78
C TRP A 71 -3.14 18.05 3.54
N GLU A 72 -3.46 19.19 2.93
CA GLU A 72 -4.37 20.20 3.47
C GLU A 72 -5.71 20.25 2.75
N SER A 73 -5.92 19.38 1.75
CA SER A 73 -7.15 19.30 0.98
C SER A 73 -8.28 18.56 1.72
N PRO A 74 -9.54 18.65 1.24
CA PRO A 74 -10.63 17.83 1.76
C PRO A 74 -10.33 16.33 1.66
N ARG A 75 -10.96 15.54 2.55
CA ARG A 75 -10.92 14.08 2.44
C ARG A 75 -11.54 13.64 1.11
N GLY A 76 -10.99 12.59 0.52
CA GLY A 76 -11.41 12.05 -0.77
C GLY A 76 -10.74 12.72 -1.98
N THR A 77 -9.82 13.68 -1.82
CA THR A 77 -9.07 14.26 -2.95
C THR A 77 -8.26 13.21 -3.72
N VAL A 78 -7.80 12.16 -3.05
CA VAL A 78 -7.08 11.00 -3.65
C VAL A 78 -8.02 9.87 -4.11
N THR A 79 -9.35 10.05 -4.02
CA THR A 79 -10.33 9.02 -4.41
C THR A 79 -10.06 8.44 -5.81
N PRO A 80 -9.77 9.23 -6.86
CA PRO A 80 -9.50 8.67 -8.17
C PRO A 80 -8.32 7.68 -8.23
N ASP A 81 -7.25 7.92 -7.45
CA ASP A 81 -6.12 6.98 -7.36
C ASP A 81 -6.54 5.70 -6.63
N THR A 82 -7.28 5.85 -5.53
CA THR A 82 -7.78 4.70 -4.75
C THR A 82 -8.79 3.86 -5.55
N ASP A 83 -9.64 4.49 -6.37
CA ASP A 83 -10.56 3.82 -7.28
C ASP A 83 -9.81 3.02 -8.33
N ALA A 84 -8.78 3.61 -8.94
CA ALA A 84 -7.96 2.94 -9.93
C ALA A 84 -7.22 1.72 -9.34
N LEU A 85 -6.72 1.83 -8.10
CA LEU A 85 -6.09 0.71 -7.40
C LEU A 85 -7.11 -0.39 -7.08
N VAL A 86 -8.25 -0.04 -6.46
CA VAL A 86 -9.29 -1.02 -6.10
C VAL A 86 -9.82 -1.76 -7.35
N ALA A 87 -10.02 -1.05 -8.46
CA ALA A 87 -10.43 -1.67 -9.72
C ALA A 87 -9.36 -2.63 -10.27
N ALA A 88 -8.08 -2.26 -10.18
CA ALA A 88 -6.98 -3.13 -10.61
C ALA A 88 -6.85 -4.38 -9.73
N VAL A 89 -7.08 -4.25 -8.41
CA VAL A 89 -7.12 -5.36 -7.46
C VAL A 89 -8.28 -6.31 -7.77
N ALA A 90 -9.49 -5.77 -7.99
CA ALA A 90 -10.68 -6.56 -8.31
C ALA A 90 -10.55 -7.36 -9.61
N ALA A 91 -9.86 -6.81 -10.61
CA ALA A 91 -9.66 -7.44 -11.91
C ALA A 91 -8.44 -8.36 -11.97
N TYR A 92 -7.65 -8.47 -10.88
CA TYR A 92 -6.37 -9.17 -10.94
C TYR A 92 -6.56 -10.71 -11.02
N PRO A 93 -6.04 -11.39 -12.05
CA PRO A 93 -6.45 -12.77 -12.36
C PRO A 93 -5.69 -13.86 -11.59
N ARG A 94 -4.74 -13.50 -10.73
CA ARG A 94 -3.84 -14.43 -10.03
C ARG A 94 -3.86 -14.15 -8.53
N ARG A 95 -3.14 -14.98 -7.75
CA ARG A 95 -2.99 -14.74 -6.32
C ARG A 95 -2.34 -13.37 -6.07
N LEU A 96 -3.05 -12.53 -5.34
CA LEU A 96 -2.60 -11.21 -4.90
C LEU A 96 -2.52 -11.18 -3.38
N ILE A 97 -1.45 -10.60 -2.86
CA ILE A 97 -1.26 -10.33 -1.45
C ILE A 97 -0.98 -8.84 -1.34
N ILE A 98 -1.68 -8.15 -0.44
CA ILE A 98 -1.54 -6.71 -0.26
C ILE A 98 -1.13 -6.47 1.19
N VAL A 99 -0.03 -5.76 1.39
CA VAL A 99 0.44 -5.32 2.70
C VAL A 99 0.05 -3.86 2.88
N THR A 100 -0.66 -3.58 3.97
CA THR A 100 -1.13 -2.24 4.31
C THR A 100 -0.99 -2.01 5.81
N PRO A 101 -0.63 -0.80 6.26
CA PRO A 101 -0.60 -0.48 7.68
C PRO A 101 -2.02 -0.27 8.24
N GLU A 102 -2.20 -0.66 9.50
CA GLU A 102 -3.35 -0.28 10.32
C GLU A 102 -2.91 0.80 11.32
N VAL A 103 -3.48 2.00 11.22
CA VAL A 103 -3.06 3.19 12.00
C VAL A 103 -4.18 3.81 12.84
N GLY A 104 -5.35 3.16 12.88
CA GLY A 104 -6.56 3.60 13.56
C GLY A 104 -6.69 3.14 15.00
N MET A 105 -5.84 2.22 15.47
CA MET A 105 -5.95 1.62 16.82
C MET A 105 -5.36 2.46 17.97
N GLY A 106 -4.88 3.68 17.69
CA GLY A 106 -4.26 4.57 18.67
C GLY A 106 -5.01 5.90 18.87
N VAL A 107 -4.44 6.77 19.70
CA VAL A 107 -4.96 8.13 19.94
C VAL A 107 -5.11 8.93 18.64
N VAL A 108 -6.09 9.84 18.58
CA VAL A 108 -6.29 10.71 17.42
C VAL A 108 -5.03 11.55 17.17
N PRO A 109 -4.49 11.61 15.93
CA PRO A 109 -3.29 12.39 15.65
C PRO A 109 -3.51 13.88 15.95
N ALA A 110 -2.51 14.52 16.56
CA ALA A 110 -2.53 15.95 16.87
C ALA A 110 -2.52 16.81 15.59
N THR A 111 -1.87 16.33 14.52
CA THR A 111 -1.74 17.05 13.25
C THR A 111 -2.92 16.78 12.31
N ARG A 112 -3.20 17.75 11.44
CA ARG A 112 -4.20 17.61 10.38
C ARG A 112 -3.80 16.51 9.37
N SER A 113 -2.55 16.52 8.91
CA SER A 113 -2.01 15.49 8.01
C SER A 113 -2.14 14.08 8.58
N GLY A 114 -1.88 13.89 9.88
CA GLY A 114 -2.04 12.59 10.54
C GLY A 114 -3.49 12.12 10.57
N ARG A 115 -4.44 13.03 10.85
CA ARG A 115 -5.89 12.72 10.80
C ARG A 115 -6.34 12.40 9.37
N LEU A 116 -5.90 13.19 8.40
CA LEU A 116 -6.18 12.94 6.98
C LEU A 116 -5.70 11.55 6.58
N PHE A 117 -4.41 11.25 6.78
CA PHE A 117 -3.84 9.95 6.42
C PHE A 117 -4.58 8.79 7.06
N ARG A 118 -4.88 8.87 8.37
CA ARG A 118 -5.64 7.85 9.09
C ARG A 118 -6.99 7.56 8.42
N ASP A 119 -7.72 8.59 8.05
CA ASP A 119 -9.06 8.43 7.50
C ASP A 119 -9.01 7.88 6.05
N GLU A 120 -8.07 8.38 5.24
CA GLU A 120 -7.86 7.91 3.86
C GLU A 120 -7.40 6.44 3.82
N ILE A 121 -6.39 6.07 4.63
CA ILE A 121 -5.88 4.68 4.67
C ILE A 121 -6.92 3.72 5.26
N GLY A 122 -7.67 4.15 6.28
CA GLY A 122 -8.75 3.35 6.86
C GLY A 122 -9.87 3.07 5.86
N THR A 123 -10.27 4.09 5.09
CA THR A 123 -11.27 3.95 4.02
C THR A 123 -10.76 3.01 2.91
N LEU A 124 -9.51 3.19 2.48
CA LEU A 124 -8.90 2.33 1.46
C LEU A 124 -8.77 0.88 1.93
N ASN A 125 -8.32 0.65 3.17
CA ASN A 125 -8.20 -0.69 3.76
C ASN A 125 -9.55 -1.41 3.76
N GLN A 126 -10.65 -0.73 4.12
CA GLN A 126 -11.99 -1.31 4.05
C GLN A 126 -12.38 -1.69 2.62
N ARG A 127 -12.09 -0.84 1.63
CA ARG A 127 -12.42 -1.10 0.23
C ARG A 127 -11.61 -2.28 -0.35
N LEU A 128 -10.32 -2.32 -0.06
CA LEU A 128 -9.44 -3.42 -0.44
C LEU A 128 -9.86 -4.72 0.25
N ALA A 129 -10.13 -4.67 1.56
CA ALA A 129 -10.63 -5.82 2.31
C ALA A 129 -11.93 -6.33 1.70
N HIS A 130 -12.93 -5.50 1.38
CA HIS A 130 -14.16 -5.94 0.72
C HIS A 130 -13.90 -6.64 -0.63
N THR A 131 -12.87 -6.21 -1.38
CA THR A 131 -12.52 -6.75 -2.68
C THR A 131 -11.75 -8.08 -2.60
N CYS A 132 -10.92 -8.26 -1.58
CA CYS A 132 -10.10 -9.47 -1.40
C CYS A 132 -10.92 -10.63 -0.83
N ASP A 133 -10.50 -11.88 -1.04
CA ASP A 133 -11.19 -13.04 -0.45
C ASP A 133 -11.02 -13.12 1.08
N GLU A 134 -9.82 -12.85 1.57
CA GLU A 134 -9.43 -12.94 2.99
C GLU A 134 -8.79 -11.63 3.45
N ALA A 135 -8.93 -11.30 4.74
CA ALA A 135 -8.23 -10.18 5.36
C ALA A 135 -7.70 -10.57 6.74
N PHE A 136 -6.44 -10.19 7.03
CA PHE A 136 -5.76 -10.52 8.27
C PHE A 136 -5.21 -9.27 8.94
N LEU A 137 -5.40 -9.16 10.25
CA LEU A 137 -4.64 -8.27 11.10
C LEU A 137 -3.44 -9.05 11.66
N VAL A 138 -2.22 -8.53 11.53
CA VAL A 138 -1.02 -9.18 12.06
C VAL A 138 -0.51 -8.42 13.27
N VAL A 139 -0.51 -9.06 14.45
CA VAL A 139 -0.04 -8.48 15.72
C VAL A 139 1.08 -9.36 16.28
N ALA A 140 2.24 -8.77 16.58
CA ALA A 140 3.42 -9.51 17.05
C ALA A 140 3.83 -10.69 16.13
N GLY A 141 3.58 -10.57 14.82
CA GLY A 141 3.83 -11.64 13.84
C GLY A 141 2.77 -12.75 13.82
N LEU A 142 1.70 -12.62 14.61
CA LEU A 142 0.60 -13.59 14.68
C LEU A 142 -0.61 -13.08 13.88
N PRO A 143 -1.14 -13.87 12.94
CA PRO A 143 -2.30 -13.48 12.15
C PRO A 143 -3.61 -13.68 12.93
N LEU A 144 -4.48 -12.68 12.88
CA LEU A 144 -5.88 -12.73 13.26
C LEU A 144 -6.72 -12.57 11.99
N ARG A 145 -7.49 -13.59 11.63
CA ARG A 145 -8.39 -13.55 10.47
C ARG A 145 -9.59 -12.65 10.77
N LEU A 146 -9.80 -11.63 9.93
CA LEU A 146 -10.94 -10.70 10.01
C LEU A 146 -12.12 -11.18 9.15
N LYS A 147 -11.82 -11.81 8.00
CA LYS A 147 -12.76 -12.52 7.13
C LYS A 147 -12.05 -13.62 6.35
#